data_AF-A0A0Q7QK10-F1
#
_entry.id   AF-A0A0Q7QK10-F1
#
_cell.length_a   1.000
_cell.length_b   1.000
_cell.length_c   1.000
_cell.angle_alpha   90.00
_cell.angle_beta   90.00
_cell.angle_gamma   90.00
#
_symmetry.space_group_name_H-M   'P 1'
#
loop_
_entity.id
_entity.type
_entity.pdbx_description
1 polymer ?
#
loop_
_entity_poly.entity_id
_entity_poly.type
_entity_poly.pdbx_seq_one_letter_code
_entity_poly.pdbx_strand_id
1 'polypeptide(L)'
;MSEELPGGGVSHEPTQPERSQHRDDRGRRRRAGLWSIALTVLIGLVVAASVVVVQVRHDRDVATADRAARLAAVELGLVRAATGRELAVAGVGRPRQLQAVAVKRLSSVPVAPPVTAYAAEHSQAYRDVVQEREDLASSLRGLALVAKDGVPLDALLDAADAALAVRPTSLAPVGLQRDGAALRATVVVGMRDVLARFRAVDVPEGHEKVARAVEGALEHVITEAEALAARLDSGSGGSFAYAEQYEAAQQAVDDERTRMTGDLQEAVNAVVGNDSGVVPSPRPTPSTSARPDDPGQDV
;
A
#
# COMPACT_ATOMS: atom_id res chain seq x y z
N MET A 1 3.53 -15.47 -110.86
CA MET A 1 3.23 -16.91 -110.87
C MET A 1 1.77 -17.00 -110.48
N SER A 2 0.87 -17.05 -111.47
CA SER A 2 0.43 -18.30 -112.14
C SER A 2 -0.35 -19.15 -111.14
N GLU A 3 -1.53 -19.68 -111.40
CA GLU A 3 -2.41 -19.74 -112.57
C GLU A 3 -3.73 -20.33 -112.03
N GLU A 4 -4.84 -19.98 -112.68
CA GLU A 4 -5.99 -20.85 -112.99
C GLU A 4 -6.85 -21.57 -111.91
N LEU A 5 -8.14 -21.18 -111.95
CA LEU A 5 -9.36 -22.01 -111.78
C LEU A 5 -9.47 -23.06 -112.94
N PRO A 6 -10.50 -23.94 -113.11
CA PRO A 6 -11.77 -24.18 -112.38
C PRO A 6 -12.21 -25.68 -112.25
N GLY A 7 -13.42 -25.92 -111.72
CA GLY A 7 -14.29 -27.06 -112.07
C GLY A 7 -14.66 -27.93 -110.86
N GLY A 8 -15.91 -28.29 -110.57
CA GLY A 8 -17.20 -28.14 -111.25
C GLY A 8 -18.16 -29.21 -110.72
N GLY A 9 -19.47 -28.93 -110.69
CA GLY A 9 -20.56 -29.93 -110.52
C GLY A 9 -20.98 -30.20 -109.06
N VAL A 10 -22.05 -29.64 -108.46
CA VAL A 10 -23.50 -29.54 -108.78
C VAL A 10 -24.36 -30.67 -108.15
N SER A 11 -25.40 -30.21 -107.41
CA SER A 11 -26.69 -30.85 -107.04
C SER A 11 -26.82 -31.67 -105.74
N HIS A 12 -27.45 -31.08 -104.71
CA HIS A 12 -28.90 -31.21 -104.40
C HIS A 12 -29.25 -30.58 -103.03
N GLU A 13 -30.13 -29.57 -103.03
CA GLU A 13 -31.00 -29.16 -101.90
C GLU A 13 -32.09 -30.25 -101.67
N PRO A 14 -32.91 -30.25 -100.59
CA PRO A 14 -33.00 -29.35 -99.43
C PRO A 14 -33.26 -30.09 -98.08
N THR A 15 -33.24 -29.37 -96.95
CA THR A 15 -34.20 -29.41 -95.79
C THR A 15 -33.55 -29.03 -94.46
N GLN A 16 -33.98 -27.90 -93.88
CA GLN A 16 -33.99 -27.68 -92.42
C GLN A 16 -35.08 -28.56 -91.79
N PRO A 17 -34.91 -29.02 -90.53
CA PRO A 17 -35.44 -28.24 -89.42
C PRO A 17 -34.57 -28.22 -88.15
N GLU A 18 -34.61 -27.06 -87.49
CA GLU A 18 -34.84 -26.86 -86.06
C GLU A 18 -34.51 -27.97 -85.02
N ARG A 19 -33.86 -27.48 -83.95
CA ARG A 19 -34.07 -27.87 -82.53
C ARG A 19 -33.56 -29.23 -82.07
N SER A 20 -32.38 -29.22 -81.44
CA SER A 20 -32.07 -30.13 -80.30
C SER A 20 -30.77 -29.78 -79.57
N GLN A 21 -30.62 -28.55 -79.07
CA GLN A 21 -29.55 -28.20 -78.10
C GLN A 21 -30.09 -27.59 -76.80
N HIS A 22 -31.32 -27.96 -76.41
CA HIS A 22 -31.94 -27.39 -75.20
C HIS A 22 -32.52 -28.44 -74.26
N ARG A 23 -31.77 -29.51 -73.97
CA ARG A 23 -32.25 -30.51 -73.00
C ARG A 23 -31.22 -31.24 -72.14
N ASP A 24 -30.01 -30.70 -71.90
CA ASP A 24 -29.10 -31.28 -70.89
C ASP A 24 -28.67 -30.32 -69.77
N ASP A 25 -29.14 -29.07 -69.78
CA ASP A 25 -28.66 -28.05 -68.85
C ASP A 25 -29.44 -28.02 -67.51
N ARG A 26 -30.61 -28.66 -67.43
CA ARG A 26 -31.43 -28.69 -66.21
C ARG A 26 -30.90 -29.69 -65.16
N GLY A 27 -30.23 -30.76 -65.60
CA GLY A 27 -29.64 -31.77 -64.72
C GLY A 27 -28.33 -31.31 -64.05
N ARG A 28 -27.51 -30.52 -64.77
CA ARG A 28 -26.26 -29.96 -64.22
C ARG A 28 -26.51 -28.80 -63.25
N ARG A 29 -27.49 -27.91 -63.53
CA ARG A 29 -27.84 -26.79 -62.64
C ARG A 29 -28.41 -27.23 -61.29
N ARG A 30 -29.19 -28.32 -61.24
CA ARG A 30 -29.68 -28.91 -59.98
C ARG A 30 -28.58 -29.58 -59.16
N ARG A 31 -27.61 -30.25 -59.82
CA ARG A 31 -26.43 -30.81 -59.14
C ARG A 31 -25.50 -29.70 -58.64
N ALA A 32 -25.27 -28.64 -59.43
CA ALA A 32 -24.47 -27.48 -59.01
C ALA A 32 -25.08 -26.74 -57.81
N GLY A 33 -26.42 -26.58 -57.76
CA GLY A 33 -27.12 -26.02 -56.60
C GLY A 33 -27.01 -26.88 -55.34
N LEU A 34 -27.17 -28.20 -55.47
CA LEU A 34 -27.01 -29.14 -54.34
C LEU A 34 -25.57 -29.20 -53.82
N TRP A 35 -24.56 -29.12 -54.70
CA TRP A 35 -23.16 -29.03 -54.31
C TRP A 35 -22.82 -27.73 -53.56
N SER A 36 -23.40 -26.60 -53.97
CA SER A 36 -23.24 -25.32 -53.27
C SER A 36 -23.86 -25.35 -51.87
N ILE A 37 -25.05 -25.92 -51.72
CA ILE A 37 -25.70 -26.12 -50.42
C ILE A 37 -24.88 -27.07 -49.54
N ALA A 38 -24.43 -28.21 -50.08
CA ALA A 38 -23.62 -29.18 -49.35
C ALA A 38 -22.28 -28.58 -48.88
N LEU A 39 -21.62 -27.78 -49.73
CA LEU A 39 -20.39 -27.07 -49.38
C LEU A 39 -20.65 -26.03 -48.27
N THR A 40 -21.74 -25.29 -48.35
CA THR A 40 -22.11 -24.28 -47.35
C THR A 40 -22.41 -24.94 -45.99
N VAL A 41 -23.12 -26.06 -45.99
CA VAL A 41 -23.39 -26.86 -44.78
C VAL A 41 -22.10 -27.44 -44.21
N LEU A 42 -21.20 -27.95 -45.05
CA LEU A 42 -19.90 -28.48 -44.62
C LEU A 42 -19.03 -27.39 -43.97
N ILE A 43 -18.96 -26.20 -44.58
CA ILE A 43 -18.23 -25.05 -44.02
C ILE A 43 -18.86 -24.65 -42.68
N GLY A 44 -20.19 -24.56 -42.59
CA GLY A 44 -20.88 -24.29 -41.33
C GLY A 44 -20.57 -25.30 -40.22
N LEU A 45 -20.45 -26.58 -40.59
CA LEU A 45 -20.10 -27.68 -39.67
C LEU A 45 -18.65 -27.59 -39.19
N VAL A 46 -17.71 -27.25 -40.08
CA VAL A 46 -16.29 -27.03 -39.73
C VAL A 46 -16.15 -25.81 -38.82
N VAL A 47 -16.85 -24.71 -39.13
CA VAL A 47 -16.85 -23.51 -38.28
C VAL A 47 -17.46 -23.83 -36.91
N ALA A 48 -18.62 -24.48 -36.84
CA ALA A 48 -19.23 -24.88 -35.57
C ALA A 48 -18.32 -25.81 -34.75
N ALA A 49 -17.68 -26.79 -35.39
CA ALA A 49 -16.72 -27.68 -34.71
C ALA A 49 -15.49 -26.92 -34.19
N SER A 50 -14.98 -25.95 -34.96
CA SER A 50 -13.84 -25.13 -34.53
C SER A 50 -14.17 -24.23 -33.33
N VAL A 51 -15.38 -23.65 -33.29
CA VAL A 51 -15.87 -22.85 -32.16
C VAL A 51 -15.95 -23.71 -30.90
N VAL A 52 -16.51 -24.92 -30.98
CA VAL A 52 -16.59 -25.84 -29.82
C VAL A 52 -15.20 -26.20 -29.29
N VAL A 53 -14.23 -26.49 -30.16
CA VAL A 53 -12.85 -26.80 -29.73
C VAL A 53 -12.18 -25.61 -29.07
N VAL A 54 -12.38 -24.40 -29.59
CA VAL A 54 -11.85 -23.16 -29.02
C VAL A 54 -12.50 -22.86 -27.67
N GLN A 55 -13.82 -23.03 -27.56
CA GLN A 55 -14.54 -22.81 -26.31
C GLN A 55 -14.13 -23.82 -25.22
N VAL A 56 -13.97 -25.09 -25.56
CA VAL A 56 -13.44 -26.10 -24.61
C VAL A 56 -12.02 -25.78 -24.16
N ARG A 57 -11.18 -25.18 -25.02
CA ARG A 57 -9.85 -24.70 -24.62
C ARG A 57 -9.96 -23.52 -23.65
N HIS A 58 -10.79 -22.54 -23.97
CA HIS A 58 -11.05 -21.39 -23.10
C HIS A 58 -11.61 -21.79 -21.73
N ASP A 59 -12.54 -22.73 -21.66
CA ASP A 59 -13.09 -23.24 -20.41
C ASP A 59 -12.01 -23.95 -19.57
N ARG A 60 -11.11 -24.70 -20.21
CA ARG A 60 -9.96 -25.34 -19.53
C ARG A 60 -8.95 -24.32 -19.02
N ASP A 61 -8.69 -23.28 -19.79
CA ASP A 61 -7.81 -22.18 -19.43
C ASP A 61 -8.33 -21.46 -18.16
N VAL A 62 -9.62 -21.11 -18.14
CA VAL A 62 -10.29 -20.50 -16.97
C VAL A 62 -10.25 -21.45 -15.78
N ALA A 63 -10.60 -22.73 -15.96
CA ALA A 63 -10.55 -23.71 -14.87
C ALA A 63 -9.14 -23.92 -14.29
N THR A 64 -8.11 -23.76 -15.11
CA THR A 64 -6.70 -23.82 -14.67
C THR A 64 -6.34 -22.59 -13.84
N ALA A 65 -6.77 -21.40 -14.26
CA ALA A 65 -6.60 -20.17 -13.48
C ALA A 65 -7.35 -20.21 -12.14
N ASP A 66 -8.58 -20.76 -12.11
CA ASP A 66 -9.34 -20.93 -10.86
C ASP A 66 -8.64 -21.88 -9.87
N ARG A 67 -7.96 -22.92 -10.37
CA ARG A 67 -7.16 -23.81 -9.51
C ARG A 67 -5.92 -23.11 -8.98
N ALA A 68 -5.21 -22.36 -9.84
CA ALA A 68 -4.07 -21.55 -9.44
C ALA A 68 -4.48 -20.52 -8.37
N ALA A 69 -5.66 -19.90 -8.54
CA ALA A 69 -6.22 -18.94 -7.60
C ALA A 69 -6.48 -19.56 -6.22
N ARG A 70 -7.07 -20.76 -6.16
CA ARG A 70 -7.31 -21.46 -4.89
C ARG A 70 -6.02 -21.79 -4.14
N LEU A 71 -5.00 -22.26 -4.86
CA LEU A 71 -3.70 -22.55 -4.25
C LEU A 71 -3.06 -21.27 -3.68
N ALA A 72 -3.02 -20.20 -4.48
CA ALA A 72 -2.49 -18.91 -4.05
C ALA A 72 -3.28 -18.33 -2.88
N ALA A 73 -4.61 -18.47 -2.83
CA ALA A 73 -5.45 -18.00 -1.73
C ALA A 73 -5.14 -18.73 -0.42
N VAL A 74 -4.90 -20.06 -0.47
CA VAL A 74 -4.50 -20.84 0.70
C VAL A 74 -3.14 -20.38 1.22
N GLU A 75 -2.16 -20.22 0.34
CA GLU A 75 -0.83 -19.72 0.72
C GLU A 75 -0.89 -18.30 1.30
N LEU A 76 -1.68 -17.41 0.69
CA LEU A 76 -1.88 -16.05 1.16
C LEU A 76 -2.53 -16.03 2.55
N GLY A 77 -3.53 -16.89 2.79
CA GLY A 77 -4.15 -17.07 4.10
C GLY A 77 -3.16 -17.52 5.17
N LEU A 78 -2.25 -18.45 4.85
CA LEU A 78 -1.19 -18.88 5.77
C LEU A 78 -0.22 -17.73 6.09
N VAL A 79 0.14 -16.93 5.09
CA VAL A 79 1.00 -15.75 5.29
C VAL A 79 0.29 -14.70 6.13
N ARG A 80 -0.99 -14.39 5.89
CA ARG A 80 -1.78 -13.46 6.72
C ARG A 80 -1.86 -13.94 8.16
N ALA A 81 -2.22 -15.20 8.40
CA ALA A 81 -2.32 -15.76 9.75
C ALA A 81 -0.97 -15.74 10.49
N ALA A 82 0.13 -16.03 9.80
CA ALA A 82 1.47 -15.95 10.38
C ALA A 82 1.89 -14.49 10.65
N THR A 83 1.56 -13.57 9.74
CA THR A 83 1.82 -12.13 9.88
C THR A 83 1.07 -11.55 11.07
N GLY A 84 -0.24 -11.79 11.18
CA GLY A 84 -1.05 -11.31 12.30
C GLY A 84 -0.53 -11.78 13.66
N ARG A 85 -0.10 -13.05 13.77
CA ARG A 85 0.52 -13.57 15.00
C ARG A 85 1.85 -12.89 15.31
N GLU A 86 2.73 -12.71 14.33
CA GLU A 86 4.01 -12.04 14.56
C GLU A 86 3.85 -10.56 14.90
N LEU A 87 2.91 -9.85 14.27
CA LEU A 87 2.59 -8.46 14.59
C LEU A 87 2.01 -8.32 16.00
N ALA A 88 1.13 -9.24 16.41
CA ALA A 88 0.59 -9.28 17.78
C ALA A 88 1.69 -9.49 18.83
N VAL A 89 2.69 -10.34 18.55
CA VAL A 89 3.84 -10.58 19.44
C VAL A 89 4.81 -9.40 19.48
N ALA A 90 5.06 -8.76 18.33
CA ALA A 90 5.92 -7.57 18.26
C ALA A 90 5.35 -6.42 19.10
N GLY A 91 4.04 -6.22 19.05
CA GLY A 91 3.36 -5.14 19.75
C GLY A 91 3.52 -3.79 19.06
N VAL A 92 2.50 -2.95 19.19
CA VAL A 92 2.35 -1.72 18.39
C VAL A 92 3.34 -0.63 18.80
N GLY A 93 3.77 -0.60 20.06
CA GLY A 93 4.77 0.35 20.57
C GLY A 93 6.23 -0.04 20.30
N ARG A 94 6.51 -0.93 19.34
CA ARG A 94 7.87 -1.41 19.06
C ARG A 94 8.20 -1.32 17.57
N PRO A 95 8.48 -0.10 17.06
CA PRO A 95 8.66 0.14 15.62
C PRO A 95 9.72 -0.76 14.99
N ARG A 96 10.88 -0.96 15.65
CA ARG A 96 11.94 -1.84 15.13
C ARG A 96 11.48 -3.29 14.95
N GLN A 97 10.64 -3.80 15.85
CA GLN A 97 10.12 -5.18 15.75
C GLN A 97 9.07 -5.29 14.64
N LEU A 98 8.17 -4.30 14.54
CA LEU A 98 7.18 -4.24 13.48
C LEU A 98 7.82 -4.14 12.09
N GLN A 99 8.85 -3.30 11.94
CA GLN A 99 9.61 -3.17 10.70
C GLN A 99 10.22 -4.52 10.28
N ALA A 100 10.87 -5.22 11.22
CA ALA A 100 11.48 -6.51 10.95
C ALA A 100 10.43 -7.56 10.49
N VAL A 101 9.27 -7.60 11.15
CA VAL A 101 8.16 -8.48 10.75
C VAL A 101 7.64 -8.10 9.37
N ALA A 102 7.39 -6.81 9.10
CA ALA A 102 6.87 -6.34 7.83
C ALA A 102 7.80 -6.68 6.66
N VAL A 103 9.10 -6.42 6.79
CA VAL A 103 10.11 -6.73 5.76
C VAL A 103 10.23 -8.25 5.54
N LYS A 104 10.28 -9.04 6.62
CA LYS A 104 10.33 -10.50 6.54
C LYS A 104 9.09 -11.08 5.85
N ARG A 105 7.91 -10.54 6.14
CA ARG A 105 6.65 -11.05 5.58
C ARG A 105 6.40 -10.60 4.15
N LEU A 106 6.88 -9.41 3.79
CA LEU A 106 6.81 -8.92 2.40
C LEU A 106 7.52 -9.88 1.42
N SER A 107 8.68 -10.42 1.79
CA SER A 107 9.39 -11.40 0.96
C SER A 107 8.74 -12.79 0.94
N SER A 108 7.80 -13.04 1.85
CA SER A 108 7.06 -14.30 1.95
C SER A 108 5.71 -14.26 1.22
N VAL A 109 5.33 -13.12 0.64
CA VAL A 109 4.08 -12.99 -0.12
C VAL A 109 4.16 -13.85 -1.39
N PRO A 110 3.26 -14.84 -1.57
CA PRO A 110 3.35 -15.78 -2.69
C PRO A 110 3.08 -15.09 -4.02
N VAL A 111 3.72 -15.59 -5.09
CA VAL A 111 3.46 -15.13 -6.46
C VAL A 111 2.40 -16.02 -7.08
N ALA A 112 1.32 -15.43 -7.61
CA ALA A 112 0.32 -16.19 -8.36
C ALA A 112 0.98 -16.89 -9.57
N PRO A 113 0.73 -18.19 -9.79
CA PRO A 113 1.28 -18.91 -10.94
C PRO A 113 0.85 -18.25 -12.26
N PRO A 114 1.72 -18.19 -13.27
CA PRO A 114 1.37 -17.59 -14.56
C PRO A 114 0.27 -18.40 -15.25
N VAL A 115 -0.70 -17.70 -15.85
CA VAL A 115 -1.83 -18.27 -16.60
C VAL A 115 -1.90 -17.65 -18.01
N THR A 116 -2.72 -18.22 -18.91
CA THR A 116 -2.92 -17.64 -20.24
C THR A 116 -3.61 -16.27 -20.15
N ALA A 117 -3.37 -15.39 -21.12
CA ALA A 117 -3.98 -14.05 -21.14
C ALA A 117 -5.51 -14.11 -21.08
N TYR A 118 -6.10 -15.06 -21.82
CA TYR A 118 -7.54 -15.31 -21.78
C TYR A 118 -8.01 -15.69 -20.37
N ALA A 119 -7.33 -16.62 -19.71
CA ALA A 119 -7.69 -17.05 -18.36
C ALA A 119 -7.57 -15.92 -17.32
N ALA A 120 -6.53 -15.08 -17.40
CA ALA A 120 -6.36 -13.92 -16.52
C ALA A 120 -7.51 -12.89 -16.68
N GLU A 121 -8.00 -12.71 -17.92
CA GLU A 121 -9.10 -11.79 -18.23
C GLU A 121 -10.49 -12.37 -17.93
N HIS A 122 -10.64 -13.70 -17.88
CA HIS A 122 -11.96 -14.33 -17.74
C HIS A 122 -12.17 -15.06 -16.41
N SER A 123 -11.11 -15.37 -15.65
CA SER A 123 -11.21 -15.90 -14.28
C SER A 123 -11.27 -14.76 -13.26
N GLN A 124 -12.44 -14.59 -12.64
CA GLN A 124 -12.62 -13.64 -11.53
C GLN A 124 -11.75 -14.05 -10.32
N ALA A 125 -11.74 -15.33 -9.96
CA ALA A 125 -10.99 -15.82 -8.81
C ALA A 125 -9.48 -15.54 -8.93
N TYR A 126 -8.92 -15.66 -10.14
CA TYR A 126 -7.52 -15.34 -10.39
C TYR A 126 -7.24 -13.83 -10.22
N ARG A 127 -8.13 -12.96 -10.70
CA ARG A 127 -7.98 -11.50 -10.47
C ARG A 127 -8.08 -11.13 -9.01
N ASP A 128 -9.04 -11.71 -8.29
CA ASP A 128 -9.25 -11.43 -6.87
C ASP A 128 -8.00 -11.79 -6.06
N VAL A 129 -7.41 -12.97 -6.28
CA VAL A 129 -6.20 -13.36 -5.54
C VAL A 129 -4.98 -12.50 -5.89
N VAL A 130 -4.87 -12.05 -7.14
CA VAL A 130 -3.78 -11.17 -7.58
C VAL A 130 -3.91 -9.80 -6.90
N GLN A 131 -5.13 -9.26 -6.84
CA GLN A 131 -5.44 -8.03 -6.14
C GLN A 131 -5.15 -8.17 -4.63
N GLU A 132 -5.65 -9.22 -3.99
CA GLU A 132 -5.44 -9.48 -2.56
C GLU A 132 -3.95 -9.59 -2.19
N ARG A 133 -3.14 -10.18 -3.07
CA ARG A 133 -1.69 -10.26 -2.93
C ARG A 133 -1.06 -8.87 -2.98
N GLU A 134 -1.46 -8.06 -3.95
CA GLU A 134 -0.94 -6.70 -4.13
C GLU A 134 -1.31 -5.80 -2.97
N ASP A 135 -2.55 -5.91 -2.47
CA ASP A 135 -3.03 -5.18 -1.30
C ASP A 135 -2.24 -5.56 -0.05
N LEU A 136 -2.03 -6.86 0.20
CA LEU A 136 -1.21 -7.31 1.33
C LEU A 136 0.25 -6.80 1.22
N ALA A 137 0.85 -6.91 0.03
CA ALA A 137 2.21 -6.42 -0.20
C ALA A 137 2.30 -4.90 -0.01
N SER A 138 1.28 -4.15 -0.47
CA SER A 138 1.17 -2.70 -0.27
C SER A 138 1.09 -2.34 1.21
N SER A 139 0.17 -2.97 1.96
CA SER A 139 0.04 -2.75 3.41
C SER A 139 1.31 -3.08 4.18
N LEU A 140 2.01 -4.17 3.82
CA LEU A 140 3.29 -4.54 4.44
C LEU A 140 4.39 -3.52 4.14
N ARG A 141 4.45 -2.97 2.92
CA ARG A 141 5.39 -1.88 2.60
C ARG A 141 5.06 -0.61 3.38
N GLY A 142 3.77 -0.27 3.48
CA GLY A 142 3.30 0.87 4.27
C GLY A 142 3.70 0.74 5.74
N LEU A 143 3.43 -0.41 6.36
CA LEU A 143 3.86 -0.71 7.72
C LEU A 143 5.37 -0.65 7.88
N ALA A 144 6.14 -1.21 6.94
CA ALA A 144 7.60 -1.16 7.00
C ALA A 144 8.14 0.27 6.95
N LEU A 145 7.49 1.18 6.21
CA LEU A 145 7.86 2.58 6.11
C LEU A 145 7.53 3.34 7.40
N VAL A 146 6.28 3.28 7.87
CA VAL A 146 5.87 3.93 9.13
C VAL A 146 6.71 3.44 10.30
N ALA A 147 6.95 2.13 10.38
CA ALA A 147 7.79 1.53 11.41
C ALA A 147 9.24 1.97 11.29
N LYS A 148 9.78 2.16 10.08
CA LYS A 148 11.14 2.68 9.86
C LYS A 148 11.28 4.10 10.43
N ASP A 149 10.32 4.95 10.14
CA ASP A 149 10.34 6.36 10.57
C ASP A 149 10.09 6.49 12.08
N GLY A 150 9.33 5.55 12.66
CA GLY A 150 9.14 5.45 14.11
C GLY A 150 10.37 4.98 14.91
N VAL A 151 11.35 4.29 14.30
CA VAL A 151 12.56 3.82 15.04
C VAL A 151 13.37 4.97 15.67
N PRO A 152 13.80 6.00 14.92
CA PRO A 152 14.56 7.10 15.53
C PRO A 152 13.71 7.93 16.50
N LEU A 153 12.40 8.03 16.26
CA LEU A 153 11.49 8.69 17.20
C LEU A 153 11.38 7.95 18.54
N ASP A 154 11.21 6.63 18.51
CA ASP A 154 11.18 5.79 19.72
C ASP A 154 12.46 5.95 20.55
N ALA A 155 13.62 6.04 19.89
CA ALA A 155 14.89 6.30 20.56
C ALA A 155 14.96 7.70 21.22
N LEU A 156 14.43 8.73 20.56
CA LEU A 156 14.31 10.07 21.14
C LEU A 156 13.39 10.09 22.36
N LEU A 157 12.22 9.44 22.26
CA LEU A 157 11.22 9.39 23.34
C LEU A 157 11.74 8.62 24.56
N ASP A 158 12.43 7.50 24.35
CA ASP A 158 13.08 6.73 25.43
C ASP A 158 14.18 7.55 26.11
N ALA A 159 14.96 8.32 25.34
CA ALA A 159 15.96 9.22 25.89
C ALA A 159 15.34 10.38 26.68
N ALA A 160 14.20 10.90 26.21
CA ALA A 160 13.45 11.93 26.91
C ALA A 160 12.90 11.43 28.25
N ASP A 161 12.28 10.25 28.26
CA ASP A 161 11.79 9.60 29.48
C ASP A 161 12.94 9.34 30.47
N ALA A 162 14.09 8.86 29.97
CA ALA A 162 15.27 8.65 30.80
C ALA A 162 15.82 9.95 31.39
N ALA A 163 15.79 11.06 30.64
CA ALA A 163 16.24 12.37 31.09
C ALA A 163 15.28 12.95 32.15
N LEU A 164 13.97 12.90 31.89
CA LEU A 164 12.92 13.41 32.79
C LEU A 164 12.73 12.55 34.05
N ALA A 165 13.12 11.27 34.01
CA ALA A 165 13.15 10.41 35.18
C ALA A 165 14.17 10.86 36.24
N VAL A 166 15.22 11.60 35.85
CA VAL A 166 16.20 12.15 36.79
C VAL A 166 15.59 13.35 37.50
N ARG A 167 15.06 13.11 38.70
CA ARG A 167 14.47 14.17 39.52
C ARG A 167 15.56 15.01 40.17
N PRO A 168 15.53 16.35 40.08
CA PRO A 168 16.51 17.21 40.74
C PRO A 168 16.56 17.01 42.26
N THR A 169 15.43 16.67 42.88
CA THR A 169 15.33 16.35 44.31
C THR A 169 16.09 15.08 44.72
N SER A 170 16.30 14.14 43.79
CA SER A 170 17.13 12.96 44.04
C SER A 170 18.63 13.26 44.01
N LEU A 171 19.01 14.35 43.33
CA LEU A 171 20.38 14.85 43.28
C LEU A 171 20.66 15.86 44.41
N ALA A 172 19.62 16.40 45.03
CA ALA A 172 19.74 17.42 46.05
C ALA A 172 20.47 16.87 47.29
N PRO A 173 21.45 17.61 47.84
CA PRO A 173 22.19 17.17 49.01
C PRO A 173 21.28 17.06 50.25
N VAL A 174 21.49 16.00 51.04
CA VAL A 174 20.65 15.70 52.21
C VAL A 174 20.84 16.75 53.31
N GLY A 175 19.73 17.32 53.81
CA GLY A 175 19.73 18.26 54.93
C GLY A 175 19.64 19.74 54.53
N LEU A 176 19.60 20.62 55.55
CA LEU A 176 19.57 22.08 55.37
C LEU A 176 20.90 22.57 54.78
N GLN A 177 20.83 23.19 53.60
CA GLN A 177 21.99 23.78 52.96
C GLN A 177 22.20 25.22 53.46
N ARG A 178 23.42 25.52 53.89
CA ARG A 178 23.81 26.85 54.39
C ARG A 178 24.48 27.72 53.32
N ASP A 179 24.94 27.10 52.23
CA ASP A 179 25.54 27.76 51.08
C ASP A 179 25.11 27.05 49.78
N GLY A 180 25.35 27.71 48.65
CA GLY A 180 25.00 27.20 47.32
C GLY A 180 26.03 26.24 46.72
N ALA A 181 27.17 25.99 47.38
CA ALA A 181 28.26 25.20 46.79
C ALA A 181 27.82 23.75 46.54
N ALA A 182 27.10 23.17 47.50
CA ALA A 182 26.60 21.80 47.39
C ALA A 182 25.60 21.65 46.23
N LEU A 183 24.69 22.63 46.01
CA LEU A 183 23.75 22.62 44.88
C LEU A 183 24.48 22.65 43.54
N ARG A 184 25.50 23.50 43.40
CA ARG A 184 26.28 23.59 42.15
C ARG A 184 27.03 22.29 41.87
N ALA A 185 27.67 21.73 42.88
CA ALA A 185 28.49 20.52 42.72
C ALA A 185 27.68 19.26 42.41
N THR A 186 26.41 19.20 42.82
CA THR A 186 25.57 18.00 42.69
C THR A 186 24.46 18.18 41.67
N VAL A 187 23.47 19.04 41.97
CA VAL A 187 22.28 19.25 41.13
C VAL A 187 22.68 19.86 39.79
N VAL A 188 23.41 20.98 39.78
CA VAL A 188 23.75 21.67 38.51
C VAL A 188 24.63 20.81 37.61
N VAL A 189 25.69 20.22 38.16
CA VAL A 189 26.58 19.30 37.40
C VAL A 189 25.81 18.08 36.91
N GLY A 190 25.05 17.41 37.78
CA GLY A 190 24.29 16.22 37.41
C GLY A 190 23.23 16.49 36.34
N MET A 191 22.53 17.62 36.43
CA MET A 191 21.53 18.00 35.43
C MET A 191 22.16 18.44 34.10
N ARG A 192 23.35 19.06 34.12
CA ARG A 192 24.13 19.33 32.92
C ARG A 192 24.56 18.05 32.22
N ASP A 193 24.96 17.03 32.97
CA ASP A 193 25.30 15.72 32.41
C ASP A 193 24.08 15.05 31.76
N VAL A 194 22.90 15.14 32.40
CA VAL A 194 21.63 14.66 31.82
C VAL A 194 21.30 15.40 30.52
N LEU A 195 21.37 16.73 30.52
CA LEU A 195 21.13 17.54 29.33
C LEU A 195 22.12 17.21 28.20
N ALA A 196 23.40 17.05 28.51
CA ALA A 196 24.42 16.69 27.53
C ALA A 196 24.16 15.30 26.91
N ARG A 197 23.74 14.32 27.71
CA ARG A 197 23.37 12.99 27.21
C ARG A 197 22.13 13.04 26.32
N PHE A 198 21.11 13.81 26.70
CA PHE A 198 19.91 13.97 25.90
C PHE A 198 20.22 14.65 24.55
N ARG A 199 21.03 15.70 24.55
CA ARG A 199 21.48 16.41 23.33
C ARG A 199 22.33 15.57 22.37
N ALA A 200 22.91 14.47 22.85
CA ALA A 200 23.67 13.56 22.01
C ALA A 200 22.77 12.61 21.19
N VAL A 201 21.46 12.60 21.45
CA VAL A 201 20.48 11.80 20.72
C VAL A 201 20.02 12.56 19.48
N ASP A 202 20.04 11.88 18.34
CA ASP A 202 19.58 12.45 17.08
C ASP A 202 18.09 12.79 17.15
N VAL A 203 17.74 14.01 16.74
CA VAL A 203 16.35 14.46 16.67
C VAL A 203 15.85 14.20 15.24
N PRO A 204 14.85 13.31 15.04
CA PRO A 204 14.27 13.11 13.73
C PRO A 204 13.51 14.37 13.27
N GLU A 205 13.53 14.62 11.96
CA GLU A 205 12.88 15.80 11.35
C GLU A 205 11.39 15.87 11.72
N GLY A 206 10.93 17.05 12.11
CA GLY A 206 9.53 17.29 12.50
C GLY A 206 9.23 17.08 13.99
N HIS A 207 10.18 16.52 14.77
CA HIS A 207 10.00 16.24 16.21
C HIS A 207 10.82 17.19 17.11
N GLU A 208 11.35 18.28 16.56
CA GLU A 208 12.19 19.25 17.28
C GLU A 208 11.44 19.97 18.40
N LYS A 209 10.10 20.00 18.34
CA LYS A 209 9.29 20.59 19.40
C LYS A 209 9.37 19.78 20.70
N VAL A 210 9.36 18.45 20.63
CA VAL A 210 9.46 17.57 21.80
C VAL A 210 10.86 17.67 22.40
N ALA A 211 11.90 17.58 21.56
CA ALA A 211 13.29 17.75 22.01
C ALA A 211 13.49 19.09 22.73
N ARG A 212 12.99 20.20 22.15
CA ARG A 212 13.05 21.53 22.78
C ARG A 212 12.29 21.63 24.09
N ALA A 213 11.15 20.95 24.23
CA ALA A 213 10.40 20.95 25.49
C ALA A 213 11.19 20.26 26.62
N VAL A 214 11.81 19.12 26.31
CA VAL A 214 12.67 18.38 27.25
C VAL A 214 13.91 19.19 27.60
N GLU A 215 14.62 19.71 26.59
CA GLU A 215 15.79 20.58 26.82
C GLU A 215 15.44 21.79 27.67
N GLY A 216 14.34 22.49 27.34
CA GLY A 216 13.88 23.65 28.10
C GLY A 216 13.57 23.31 29.56
N ALA A 217 12.97 22.16 29.84
CA ALA A 217 12.72 21.70 31.21
C ALA A 217 14.02 21.42 31.99
N LEU A 218 15.00 20.78 31.35
CA LEU A 218 16.31 20.51 31.95
C LEU A 218 17.11 21.80 32.18
N GLU A 219 17.10 22.73 31.23
CA GLU A 219 17.75 24.05 31.34
C GLU A 219 17.10 24.93 32.40
N HIS A 220 15.77 24.89 32.52
CA HIS A 220 15.04 25.59 33.57
C HIS A 220 15.48 25.11 34.95
N VAL A 221 15.58 23.80 35.15
CA VAL A 221 16.11 23.22 36.39
C VAL A 221 17.52 23.70 36.70
N ILE A 222 18.42 23.69 35.71
CA ILE A 222 19.81 24.16 35.89
C ILE A 222 19.82 25.62 36.32
N THR A 223 19.03 26.46 35.64
CA THR A 223 18.93 27.90 35.90
C THR A 223 18.37 28.19 37.29
N GLU A 224 17.28 27.54 37.68
CA GLU A 224 16.66 27.70 39.00
C GLU A 224 17.57 27.18 40.12
N ALA A 225 18.29 26.08 39.89
CA ALA A 225 19.26 25.57 40.86
C ALA A 225 20.45 26.53 41.05
N GLU A 226 20.95 27.15 39.98
CA GLU A 226 21.97 28.19 40.05
C GLU A 226 21.48 29.45 40.77
N ALA A 227 20.25 29.89 40.47
CA ALA A 227 19.63 31.04 41.13
C ALA A 227 19.44 30.78 42.63
N LEU A 228 18.97 29.59 43.01
CA LEU A 228 18.85 29.20 44.41
C LEU A 228 20.21 29.14 45.12
N ALA A 229 21.22 28.57 44.47
CA ALA A 229 22.58 28.55 45.01
C ALA A 229 23.11 29.97 45.27
N ALA A 230 22.88 30.90 44.34
CA ALA A 230 23.27 32.31 44.52
C ALA A 230 22.54 32.99 45.68
N ARG A 231 21.24 32.70 45.89
CA ARG A 231 20.47 33.22 47.04
C ARG A 231 20.99 32.66 48.37
N LEU A 232 21.32 31.38 48.41
CA LEU A 232 21.90 30.75 49.61
C LEU A 232 23.25 31.37 49.96
N ASP A 233 24.10 31.65 48.97
CA ASP A 233 25.38 32.33 49.18
C ASP A 233 25.18 33.76 49.75
N SER A 234 24.07 34.42 49.42
CA SER A 234 23.70 35.72 49.98
C SER A 234 22.92 35.62 51.30
N GLY A 235 22.88 34.44 51.94
CA GLY A 235 22.18 34.21 53.22
C GLY A 235 20.65 34.24 53.12
N SER A 236 20.10 34.19 51.91
CA SER A 236 18.65 34.18 51.66
C SER A 236 18.18 32.76 51.37
N GLY A 237 17.10 32.32 52.04
CA GLY A 237 16.43 31.07 51.72
C GLY A 237 15.62 31.16 50.42
N GLY A 238 15.14 30.01 49.95
CA GLY A 238 14.28 29.94 48.77
C GLY A 238 13.73 28.54 48.53
N SER A 239 12.78 28.46 47.60
CA SER A 239 12.24 27.20 47.08
C SER A 239 12.62 27.04 45.62
N PHE A 240 12.70 25.80 45.19
CA PHE A 240 13.02 25.39 43.84
C PHE A 240 11.74 24.92 43.13
N ALA A 241 11.33 25.61 42.06
CA ALA A 241 10.10 25.29 41.32
C ALA A 241 10.45 24.81 39.90
N TYR A 242 10.14 23.54 39.62
CA TYR A 242 10.48 22.89 38.35
C TYR A 242 9.41 21.90 37.86
N ALA A 243 8.43 21.59 38.70
CA ALA A 243 7.44 20.53 38.45
C ALA A 243 6.62 20.84 37.19
N GLU A 244 6.18 22.09 37.03
CA GLU A 244 5.39 22.53 35.88
C GLU A 244 6.12 22.32 34.54
N GLN A 245 7.41 22.66 34.48
CA GLN A 245 8.21 22.48 33.26
C GLN A 245 8.45 20.99 32.95
N TYR A 246 8.64 20.16 33.98
CA TYR A 246 8.78 18.71 33.82
C TYR A 246 7.48 18.06 33.36
N GLU A 247 6.35 18.44 33.97
CA GLU A 247 5.03 17.93 33.60
C GLU A 247 4.68 18.32 32.15
N ALA A 248 4.94 19.57 31.75
CA ALA A 248 4.73 20.01 30.38
C ALA A 248 5.63 19.26 29.38
N ALA A 249 6.89 19.00 29.72
CA ALA A 249 7.80 18.22 28.89
C ALA A 249 7.36 16.75 28.79
N GLN A 250 6.97 16.14 29.91
CA GLN A 250 6.46 14.76 29.94
C GLN A 250 5.18 14.64 29.10
N GLN A 251 4.26 15.58 29.21
CA GLN A 251 3.06 15.61 28.39
C GLN A 251 3.38 15.69 26.90
N ALA A 252 4.38 16.49 26.51
CA ALA A 252 4.80 16.56 25.11
C ALA A 252 5.39 15.22 24.59
N VAL A 253 6.13 14.50 25.45
CA VAL A 253 6.65 13.15 25.14
C VAL A 253 5.51 12.15 25.00
N ASP A 254 4.56 12.16 25.93
CA ASP A 254 3.41 11.24 25.95
C ASP A 254 2.47 11.47 24.75
N ASP A 255 2.22 12.73 24.38
CA ASP A 255 1.44 13.10 23.20
C ASP A 255 2.08 12.55 21.93
N GLU A 256 3.41 12.68 21.80
CA GLU A 256 4.14 12.21 20.63
C GLU A 256 4.20 10.68 20.58
N ARG A 257 4.42 10.02 21.73
CA ARG A 257 4.35 8.56 21.85
C ARG A 257 2.98 8.03 21.46
N THR A 258 1.91 8.75 21.82
CA THR A 258 0.53 8.43 21.44
C THR A 258 0.32 8.55 19.94
N ARG A 259 0.82 9.63 19.30
CA ARG A 259 0.77 9.79 17.83
C ARG A 259 1.49 8.65 17.11
N MET A 260 2.74 8.38 17.47
CA MET A 260 3.53 7.30 16.89
C MET A 260 2.83 5.94 17.03
N THR A 261 2.30 5.65 18.22
CA THR A 261 1.57 4.40 18.46
C THR A 261 0.29 4.33 17.64
N GLY A 262 -0.41 5.45 17.46
CA GLY A 262 -1.59 5.56 16.59
C GLY A 262 -1.27 5.25 15.13
N ASP A 263 -0.22 5.86 14.58
CA ASP A 263 0.20 5.64 13.19
C ASP A 263 0.64 4.17 12.96
N LEU A 264 1.37 3.59 13.92
CA LEU A 264 1.74 2.18 13.88
C LEU A 264 0.52 1.27 13.99
N GLN A 265 -0.46 1.62 14.83
CA GLN A 265 -1.70 0.85 14.97
C GLN A 265 -2.50 0.87 13.66
N GLU A 266 -2.64 2.04 13.03
CA GLU A 266 -3.33 2.18 11.74
C GLU A 266 -2.64 1.33 10.66
N ALA A 267 -1.31 1.38 10.60
CA ALA A 267 -0.54 0.58 9.65
C ALA A 267 -0.66 -0.94 9.92
N VAL A 268 -0.65 -1.37 11.19
CA VAL A 268 -0.90 -2.78 11.56
C VAL A 268 -2.32 -3.20 11.18
N ASN A 269 -3.31 -2.34 11.43
CA ASN A 269 -4.70 -2.59 11.05
C ASN A 269 -4.88 -2.67 9.53
N ALA A 270 -4.13 -1.91 8.73
CA ALA A 270 -4.16 -2.05 7.27
C ALA A 270 -3.60 -3.40 6.77
N VAL A 271 -2.72 -4.05 7.55
CA VAL A 271 -2.20 -5.39 7.22
C VAL A 271 -3.17 -6.49 7.65
N VAL A 272 -3.78 -6.36 8.83
CA VAL A 272 -4.66 -7.39 9.43
C VAL A 272 -6.12 -7.23 8.99
N GLY A 273 -6.57 -5.99 8.78
CA GLY A 273 -7.95 -5.61 8.48
C GLY A 273 -8.40 -5.83 7.03
N ASN A 274 -7.47 -6.16 6.12
CA ASN A 274 -7.81 -6.60 4.76
C ASN A 274 -8.57 -7.95 4.71
N ASP A 275 -8.94 -8.52 5.85
CA ASP A 275 -9.91 -9.63 5.96
C ASP A 275 -11.38 -9.18 5.79
N SER A 276 -11.67 -7.88 5.77
CA SER A 276 -13.02 -7.35 5.52
C SER A 276 -13.01 -6.61 4.19
N GLY A 277 -13.86 -7.00 3.25
CA GLY A 277 -14.16 -6.23 2.03
C GLY A 277 -14.78 -4.87 2.35
N VAL A 278 -14.01 -3.95 2.92
CA VAL A 278 -14.36 -2.57 3.19
C VAL A 278 -13.40 -1.73 2.37
N VAL A 279 -13.88 -1.34 1.20
CA VAL A 279 -13.31 -0.24 0.42
C VAL A 279 -13.16 0.96 1.36
N PRO A 280 -11.97 1.57 1.50
CA PRO A 280 -11.85 2.81 2.25
C PRO A 280 -12.77 3.85 1.57
N SER A 281 -13.78 4.31 2.31
CA SER A 281 -14.62 5.42 1.86
C SER A 281 -13.70 6.57 1.42
N PRO A 282 -13.86 7.11 0.20
CA PRO A 282 -13.03 8.23 -0.24
C PRO A 282 -13.20 9.38 0.75
N ARG A 283 -12.07 9.93 1.23
CA ARG A 283 -12.06 11.17 2.01
C ARG A 283 -12.93 12.19 1.28
N PRO A 284 -13.86 12.89 1.96
CA PRO A 284 -14.52 14.02 1.36
C PRO A 284 -13.44 15.03 0.98
N THR A 285 -13.29 15.29 -0.31
CA THR A 285 -12.44 16.38 -0.79
C THR A 285 -12.94 17.69 -0.15
N PRO A 286 -12.06 18.55 0.35
CA PRO A 286 -12.48 19.88 0.80
C PRO A 286 -13.15 20.57 -0.39
N SER A 287 -14.44 20.88 -0.25
CA SER A 287 -15.19 21.68 -1.20
C SER A 287 -14.47 23.02 -1.38
N THR A 288 -13.76 23.14 -2.50
CA THR A 288 -13.24 24.40 -2.99
C THR A 288 -14.43 25.30 -3.34
N SER A 289 -14.63 26.28 -2.47
CA SER A 289 -14.99 27.67 -2.76
C SER A 289 -16.14 27.94 -3.75
N ALA A 290 -17.24 28.47 -3.21
CA ALA A 290 -17.98 29.55 -3.86
C ALA A 290 -18.25 30.66 -2.82
N ARG A 291 -17.43 31.69 -2.87
CA ARG A 291 -17.71 33.08 -2.45
C ARG A 291 -17.59 33.92 -3.74
N PRO A 292 -18.11 35.16 -3.87
CA PRO A 292 -19.00 36.00 -3.04
C PRO A 292 -20.25 36.42 -3.87
N ASP A 293 -21.30 37.11 -3.41
CA ASP A 293 -21.47 38.48 -2.93
C ASP A 293 -23.00 38.64 -2.69
N ASP A 294 -23.44 39.31 -1.63
CA ASP A 294 -24.56 40.26 -1.77
C ASP A 294 -24.54 41.26 -0.59
N PRO A 295 -24.32 42.56 -0.85
CA PRO A 295 -24.39 43.61 0.14
C PRO A 295 -25.82 44.16 0.25
N GLY A 296 -26.41 44.05 1.43
CA GLY A 296 -27.50 44.93 1.85
C GLY A 296 -28.83 44.23 2.13
N GLN A 297 -29.28 44.33 3.37
CA GLN A 297 -30.58 44.92 3.64
C GLN A 297 -30.67 45.34 5.11
N ASP A 298 -31.02 46.61 5.29
CA ASP A 298 -31.50 47.23 6.52
C ASP A 298 -32.69 46.45 7.11
N VAL A 299 -32.74 46.30 8.44
CA VAL A 299 -33.69 46.91 9.42
C VAL A 299 -33.36 46.34 10.81
#